data_AF-A0A7L3FM29-F1
#
_entry.id   AF-A0A7L3FM29-F1
#
_cell.length_a   1.000
_cell.length_b   1.000
_cell.length_c   1.000
_cell.angle_alpha   90.00
_cell.angle_beta   90.00
_cell.angle_gamma   90.00
#
_symmetry.space_group_name_H-M   'P 1'
#
loop_
_entity.id
_entity.type
_entity.pdbx_description
1 polymer ?
#
loop_
_entity_poly.entity_id
_entity_poly.type
_entity_poly.pdbx_seq_one_letter_code
_entity_poly.pdbx_strand_id
1 'polypeptide(L)'
;DAAAPGKGKKCTLCTKILQQAQAMAGEDPDEEAVQAALGKVCRALGKRLGRVCKGLVRKYGEQLSEALQNGDQPQDTCAAIGLCKA
;
A
#
# COMPACT_ATOMS: atom_id res chain seq x y z
N ASP A 1 -23.03 2.61 13.02
CA ASP A 1 -22.39 1.37 12.56
C ASP A 1 -20.92 1.36 12.97
N ALA A 2 -20.60 0.69 14.08
CA ALA A 2 -19.35 0.87 14.82
C ALA A 2 -18.17 0.19 14.12
N ALA A 3 -17.16 0.98 13.79
CA ALA A 3 -15.89 0.55 13.22
C ALA A 3 -15.24 -0.54 14.08
N ALA A 4 -15.10 -1.74 13.52
CA ALA A 4 -14.26 -2.78 14.09
C ALA A 4 -12.82 -2.24 14.29
N PRO A 5 -12.22 -2.35 15.48
CA PRO A 5 -11.00 -1.64 15.88
C PRO A 5 -9.70 -2.04 15.14
N GLY A 6 -9.79 -2.81 14.05
CA GLY A 6 -8.67 -3.25 13.22
C GLY A 6 -8.77 -2.92 11.73
N LYS A 7 -9.96 -2.61 11.18
CA LYS A 7 -10.12 -2.33 9.74
C LYS A 7 -9.59 -0.95 9.35
N GLY A 8 -9.90 0.08 10.15
CA GLY A 8 -9.37 1.43 9.92
C GLY A 8 -7.84 1.49 9.91
N LYS A 9 -7.18 0.82 10.87
CA LYS A 9 -5.71 0.79 10.95
C LYS A 9 -5.04 0.09 9.76
N LYS A 10 -5.66 -0.96 9.22
CA LYS A 10 -5.17 -1.67 8.03
C LYS A 10 -5.42 -0.86 6.76
N CYS A 11 -6.59 -0.23 6.65
CA CYS A 11 -6.92 0.70 5.57
C CYS A 11 -5.92 1.86 5.51
N THR A 12 -5.73 2.58 6.62
CA THR A 12 -4.76 3.70 6.70
C THR A 12 -3.35 3.25 6.37
N LEU A 13 -2.94 2.04 6.78
CA LEU A 13 -1.61 1.54 6.45
C LEU A 13 -1.49 1.22 4.95
N CYS A 14 -2.49 0.59 4.36
CA CYS A 14 -2.53 0.27 2.94
C CYS A 14 -2.49 1.53 2.07
N THR A 15 -3.36 2.51 2.36
CA THR A 15 -3.41 3.76 1.59
C THR A 15 -2.11 4.54 1.70
N LYS A 16 -1.51 4.56 2.90
CA LYS A 16 -0.22 5.20 3.13
C LYS A 16 0.94 4.51 2.41
N ILE A 17 0.89 3.18 2.27
CA ILE A 17 1.88 2.42 1.49
C ILE A 17 1.80 2.84 0.03
N LEU A 18 0.61 2.87 -0.56
CA LEU A 18 0.42 3.26 -1.97
C LEU A 18 0.83 4.72 -2.20
N GLN A 19 0.37 5.66 -1.37
CA GLN A 19 0.74 7.06 -1.50
C GLN A 19 2.25 7.29 -1.42
N GLN A 20 2.93 6.66 -0.45
CA GLN A 20 4.38 6.78 -0.36
C GLN A 20 5.10 6.05 -1.50
N ALA A 21 4.62 4.88 -1.90
CA ALA A 21 5.21 4.15 -3.01
C ALA A 21 5.09 4.95 -4.32
N GLN A 22 3.93 5.54 -4.59
CA GLN A 22 3.69 6.42 -5.74
C GLN A 22 4.62 7.64 -5.70
N ALA A 23 4.71 8.33 -4.55
CA ALA A 23 5.62 9.45 -4.38
C ALA A 23 7.11 9.07 -4.54
N MET A 24 7.49 7.82 -4.25
CA MET A 24 8.84 7.29 -4.44
C MET A 24 9.09 6.80 -5.87
N ALA A 25 8.06 6.35 -6.57
CA ALA A 25 8.16 5.72 -7.87
C ALA A 25 8.00 6.72 -9.03
N GLY A 26 7.22 7.79 -8.85
CA GLY A 26 6.98 8.83 -9.86
C GLY A 26 5.55 8.80 -10.42
N GLU A 27 5.30 9.65 -11.43
CA GLU A 27 3.99 9.73 -12.12
C GLU A 27 3.70 8.48 -12.96
N ASP A 28 4.71 7.95 -13.66
CA ASP A 28 4.63 6.73 -14.48
C ASP A 28 5.77 5.78 -14.11
N PRO A 29 5.62 4.99 -13.04
CA PRO A 29 6.70 4.13 -12.59
C PRO A 29 6.74 2.80 -13.34
N ASP A 30 7.93 2.42 -13.82
CA ASP A 30 8.18 1.08 -14.36
C ASP A 30 8.07 0.02 -13.25
N GLU A 31 7.92 -1.26 -13.62
CA GLU A 31 7.82 -2.39 -12.67
C GLU A 31 8.99 -2.38 -11.65
N GLU A 32 10.21 -2.09 -12.11
CA GLU A 32 11.40 -2.06 -11.26
C GLU A 32 11.36 -0.90 -10.25
N ALA A 33 10.87 0.28 -10.66
CA ALA A 33 10.68 1.44 -9.79
C ALA A 33 9.62 1.17 -8.72
N VAL A 34 8.51 0.52 -9.10
CA VAL A 34 7.44 0.11 -8.19
C VAL A 34 7.93 -0.91 -7.17
N GLN A 35 8.64 -1.96 -7.60
CA GLN A 35 9.22 -2.97 -6.69
C GLN A 35 10.20 -2.33 -5.71
N ALA A 36 11.05 -1.42 -6.19
CA ALA A 36 11.97 -0.67 -5.35
C ALA A 36 11.23 0.22 -4.33
N ALA A 37 10.16 0.89 -4.75
CA ALA A 37 9.34 1.73 -3.88
C ALA A 37 8.63 0.90 -2.80
N LEU A 38 7.99 -0.22 -3.15
CA LEU A 38 7.34 -1.13 -2.21
C LEU A 38 8.34 -1.78 -1.23
N GLY A 39 9.57 -2.03 -1.65
CA GLY A 39 10.64 -2.50 -0.77
C GLY A 39 11.14 -1.43 0.23
N LYS A 40 11.15 -0.16 -0.19
CA LYS A 40 11.64 0.98 0.61
C LYS A 40 10.56 1.57 1.52
N VAL A 41 9.30 1.61 1.10
CA VAL A 41 8.19 2.20 1.87
C VAL A 41 8.02 1.53 3.24
N CYS A 42 8.16 0.21 3.31
CA CYS A 42 8.08 -0.49 4.59
C CYS A 42 9.24 -0.15 5.54
N ARG A 43 10.40 0.29 5.03
CA ARG A 43 11.50 0.79 5.86
C ARG A 43 11.21 2.22 6.32
N ALA A 44 10.63 3.05 5.46
CA ALA A 44 10.26 4.44 5.76
C ALA A 44 9.22 4.54 6.89
N LEU A 45 8.32 3.55 7.01
CA LEU A 45 7.29 3.51 8.06
C LEU A 45 7.84 3.15 9.47
N GLY A 46 9.14 2.82 9.60
CA GLY A 46 9.80 2.51 10.87
C GLY A 46 9.57 1.07 11.37
N LYS A 47 10.27 0.66 12.44
CA LYS A 47 10.34 -0.75 12.88
C LYS A 47 8.98 -1.41 13.17
N ARG A 48 8.06 -0.72 13.85
CA ARG A 48 6.75 -1.30 14.25
C ARG A 48 5.83 -1.49 13.05
N LEU A 49 5.62 -0.45 12.24
CA LEU A 49 4.75 -0.51 11.07
C LEU A 49 5.40 -1.27 9.92
N GLY A 50 6.72 -1.22 9.79
CA GLY A 50 7.46 -1.90 8.74
C GLY A 50 7.26 -3.41 8.74
N ARG A 51 7.08 -4.05 9.91
CA ARG A 51 6.75 -5.49 9.98
C ARG A 51 5.37 -5.77 9.39
N VAL A 52 4.38 -4.94 9.72
CA VAL A 52 3.01 -5.08 9.20
C VAL A 52 2.95 -4.75 7.71
N CYS A 53 3.64 -3.69 7.29
CA CYS A 53 3.78 -3.30 5.89
C CYS A 53 4.37 -4.43 5.04
N LYS A 54 5.48 -5.05 5.46
CA LYS A 54 6.05 -6.19 4.72
C LYS A 54 5.07 -7.35 4.60
N GLY A 55 4.24 -7.59 5.62
CA GLY A 55 3.18 -8.59 5.55
C GLY A 55 2.12 -8.25 4.50
N LEU A 56 1.74 -6.98 4.38
CA LEU A 56 0.81 -6.51 3.35
C LEU A 56 1.44 -6.55 1.96
N VAL A 57 2.64 -5.98 1.77
CA VAL A 57 3.36 -5.99 0.50
C VAL A 57 3.67 -7.42 0.04
N ARG A 58 3.98 -8.35 0.94
CA ARG A 58 4.19 -9.75 0.55
C ARG A 58 2.91 -10.45 0.11
N LYS A 59 1.75 -10.06 0.67
CA LYS A 59 0.46 -10.71 0.38
C LYS A 59 -0.27 -10.08 -0.81
N TYR A 60 -0.12 -8.77 -0.98
CA TYR A 60 -0.85 -7.95 -1.94
C TYR A 60 0.10 -7.22 -2.90
N GLY A 61 1.39 -7.56 -2.92
CA GLY A 61 2.43 -6.84 -3.66
C GLY A 61 2.11 -6.69 -5.14
N GLU A 62 1.61 -7.76 -5.77
CA GLU A 62 1.18 -7.76 -7.17
C GLU A 62 0.06 -6.74 -7.44
N GLN A 63 -0.99 -6.76 -6.61
CA GLN A 63 -2.13 -5.85 -6.71
C GLN A 63 -1.73 -4.40 -6.41
N LEU A 64 -0.84 -4.19 -5.43
CA LEU A 64 -0.29 -2.87 -5.13
C LEU A 64 0.60 -2.39 -6.27
N SER A 65 1.37 -3.26 -6.91
CA SER A 65 2.24 -2.89 -8.02
C SER A 65 1.47 -2.57 -9.29
N GLU A 66 0.43 -3.35 -9.59
CA GLU A 66 -0.46 -3.09 -10.71
C GLU A 66 -1.21 -1.76 -10.51
N ALA A 67 -1.73 -1.52 -9.30
CA ALA A 67 -2.36 -0.26 -8.95
C ALA A 67 -1.42 0.95 -9.11
N LEU A 68 -0.15 0.82 -8.73
CA LEU A 68 0.84 1.89 -8.89
C LEU A 68 1.18 2.15 -10.36
N GLN A 69 1.26 1.11 -11.20
CA GLN A 69 1.48 1.25 -12.63
C GLN A 69 0.27 1.85 -13.35
N ASN A 70 -0.94 1.51 -12.90
CA ASN A 70 -2.19 2.02 -13.48
C ASN A 70 -2.58 3.41 -12.95
N GLY A 71 -1.87 3.94 -11.95
CA GLY A 71 -2.23 5.19 -11.30
C GLY A 71 -3.53 5.13 -10.49
N ASP A 72 -3.90 3.93 -10.02
CA ASP A 72 -5.14 3.71 -9.27
C ASP A 72 -5.17 4.49 -7.95
N GLN A 73 -6.37 4.88 -7.54
CA GLN A 73 -6.55 5.57 -6.27
C GLN A 73 -6.25 4.63 -5.09
N PRO A 74 -5.39 5.05 -4.13
CA PRO A 74 -5.00 4.23 -2.98
C PRO A 74 -6.17 3.64 -2.20
N GLN A 75 -7.26 4.40 -2.08
CA GLN A 75 -8.43 3.99 -1.32
C GLN A 75 -9.19 2.85 -2.03
N ASP A 76 -9.30 2.91 -3.35
CA ASP A 76 -10.02 1.93 -4.16
C ASP A 76 -9.24 0.61 -4.23
N THR A 77 -7.92 0.67 -4.47
CA THR A 77 -7.06 -0.53 -4.38
C THR A 77 -7.16 -1.18 -3.00
N CYS A 78 -7.10 -0.39 -1.93
CA CYS A 78 -7.17 -0.91 -0.57
C CYS A 78 -8.56 -1.47 -0.21
N ALA A 79 -9.64 -0.96 -0.83
CA ALA A 79 -10.99 -1.51 -0.72
C ALA A 79 -11.11 -2.83 -1.50
N ALA A 80 -10.56 -2.89 -2.72
CA ALA A 80 -10.55 -4.08 -3.58
C ALA A 80 -9.88 -5.28 -2.89
N ILE A 81 -8.81 -5.04 -2.13
CA ILE A 81 -8.11 -6.08 -1.38
C ILE A 81 -8.70 -6.35 0.02
N GLY A 82 -9.83 -5.72 0.34
CA GLY A 82 -10.61 -5.92 1.57
C GLY A 82 -10.02 -5.30 2.84
N LEU A 83 -9.09 -4.34 2.71
CA LEU A 83 -8.48 -3.64 3.84
C LEU A 83 -9.24 -2.37 4.21
N CYS A 84 -9.82 -1.68 3.23
CA CYS A 84 -10.77 -0.58 3.41
C CYS A 84 -12.21 -1.07 3.19
N LYS A 85 -13.20 -0.33 3.71
CA LYS A 85 -14.58 -0.45 3.22
C LYS A 85 -14.66 0.35 1.91
N ALA A 86 -15.31 -0.24 0.91
CA ALA A 86 -15.79 0.47 -0.27
C ALA A 86 -16.85 1.50 0.14
#